data_AF-A0A081BBC6-F1
#
_entry.id   AF-A0A081BBC6-F1
#
_cell.length_a   1.000
_cell.length_b   1.000
_cell.length_c   1.000
_cell.angle_alpha   90.00
_cell.angle_beta   90.00
_cell.angle_gamma   90.00
#
_symmetry.space_group_name_H-M   'P 1'
#
loop_
_entity.id
_entity.type
_entity.pdbx_description
1 polymer ?
#
loop_
_entity_poly.entity_id
_entity_poly.type
_entity_poly.pdbx_seq_one_letter_code
_entity_poly.pdbx_strand_id
1 'polypeptide(L)'
;MRLSRLAALIFIVLALAAGLYDLSPVLAGERARLHGLGEIWFALSPGSLNLLQAVTQRYLWPPLWDPGMTWLLVQPALAVFALPAAFFALISAMKR
;
A
#
# COMPACT_ATOMS: atom_id res chain seq x y z
N MET A 1 5.25 -15.63 -17.69
CA MET A 1 5.66 -16.18 -16.38
C MET A 1 6.62 -15.28 -15.60
N ARG A 2 7.58 -14.58 -16.26
CA ARG A 2 8.54 -13.71 -15.55
C ARG A 2 7.90 -12.46 -14.93
N LEU A 3 6.98 -11.80 -15.65
CA LEU A 3 6.36 -10.55 -15.20
C LEU A 3 5.48 -10.72 -13.95
N SER A 4 4.64 -11.76 -13.88
CA SER A 4 3.81 -12.03 -12.71
C SER A 4 4.64 -12.37 -11.47
N ARG A 5 5.79 -13.04 -11.63
CA ARG A 5 6.72 -13.28 -10.52
C ARG A 5 7.37 -12.00 -10.03
N LEU A 6 7.80 -11.14 -10.95
CA LEU A 6 8.39 -9.85 -10.60
C LEU A 6 7.38 -8.97 -9.86
N ALA A 7 6.14 -8.89 -10.36
CA ALA A 7 5.06 -8.16 -9.69
C ALA A 7 4.79 -8.73 -8.29
N ALA A 8 4.66 -10.05 -8.15
CA ALA A 8 4.50 -10.70 -6.85
C ALA A 8 5.65 -10.34 -5.90
N LEU A 9 6.91 -10.41 -6.36
CA LEU A 9 8.07 -10.08 -5.54
C LEU A 9 8.04 -8.63 -5.05
N ILE A 10 7.73 -7.68 -5.93
CA ILE A 10 7.62 -6.26 -5.57
C ILE A 10 6.58 -6.08 -4.47
N PHE A 11 5.38 -6.64 -4.65
CA PHE A 11 4.31 -6.52 -3.65
C PHE A 11 4.65 -7.26 -2.35
N ILE A 12 5.35 -8.40 -2.40
CA ILE A 12 5.83 -9.09 -1.19
C ILE A 12 6.80 -8.21 -0.42
N VAL A 13 7.78 -7.60 -1.09
CA VAL A 13 8.75 -6.70 -0.44
C VAL A 13 8.05 -5.50 0.21
N LEU A 14 7.06 -4.90 -0.48
CA LEU A 14 6.27 -3.80 0.07
C LEU A 14 5.41 -4.23 1.27
N ALA A 15 4.79 -5.42 1.21
CA ALA A 15 4.03 -5.97 2.33
C ALA A 15 4.91 -6.25 3.54
N LEU A 16 6.12 -6.80 3.32
CA LEU A 16 7.10 -7.02 4.39
C LEU A 16 7.56 -5.70 4.99
N ALA A 17 7.84 -4.68 4.17
CA ALA A 17 8.22 -3.36 4.65
C ALA A 17 7.11 -2.72 5.50
N ALA A 18 5.85 -2.79 5.05
CA ALA A 18 4.69 -2.32 5.81
C ALA A 18 4.53 -3.08 7.13
N GLY A 19 4.67 -4.41 7.11
CA GLY A 19 4.60 -5.23 8.32
C GLY A 19 5.72 -4.94 9.32
N LEU A 20 6.95 -4.70 8.84
CA LEU A 20 8.07 -4.26 9.69
C LEU A 20 7.81 -2.88 10.29
N TYR A 21 7.26 -1.96 9.50
CA TYR A 21 6.86 -0.64 9.98
C TYR A 21 5.84 -0.77 11.12
N ASP A 22 4.79 -1.57 10.95
CA ASP A 22 3.76 -1.83 11.97
C ASP A 22 4.29 -2.59 13.20
N LEU A 23 5.35 -3.40 13.04
CA LEU A 23 5.98 -4.13 14.15
C LEU A 23 6.91 -3.24 14.99
N SER A 24 7.49 -2.19 14.40
CA SER A 24 8.49 -1.36 15.08
C SER A 24 8.02 -0.73 16.42
N PRO A 25 6.78 -0.21 16.55
CA PRO A 25 6.29 0.33 17.82
C PRO A 25 6.00 -0.77 18.84
N VAL A 26 5.56 -1.94 18.39
CA VAL A 26 5.31 -3.11 19.26
C VAL A 26 6.61 -3.55 19.95
N LEU A 27 7.73 -3.53 19.22
CA LEU A 27 9.04 -3.84 19.78
C LEU A 27 9.50 -2.79 20.80
N ALA A 28 8.98 -1.57 20.73
CA ALA A 28 9.21 -0.50 21.71
C ALA A 28 8.23 -0.55 22.91
N GLY A 29 7.34 -1.55 22.97
CA GLY A 29 6.34 -1.71 24.03
C GLY A 29 5.03 -0.95 23.79
N GLU A 30 4.83 -0.38 22.59
CA GLU A 30 3.58 0.26 22.20
C GLU A 30 2.53 -0.77 21.77
N ARG A 31 1.27 -0.31 21.63
CA ARG A 31 0.17 -1.17 21.19
C ARG A 31 0.30 -1.51 19.70
N ALA A 32 0.06 -2.77 19.37
CA ALA A 32 -0.03 -3.22 17.99
C ALA A 32 -1.17 -2.50 17.26
N ARG A 33 -0.84 -1.91 16.10
CA ARG A 33 -1.77 -1.25 15.20
C ARG A 33 -1.27 -1.41 13.77
N LEU A 34 -2.20 -1.56 12.84
CA LEU A 34 -1.90 -1.51 11.41
C LEU A 34 -2.07 -0.08 10.92
N HIS A 35 -1.02 0.51 10.36
CA HIS A 35 -1.08 1.85 9.81
C HIS A 35 -1.76 1.83 8.43
N GLY A 36 -2.57 2.86 8.16
CA GLY A 36 -3.17 3.05 6.85
C GLY A 36 -2.10 3.33 5.80
N LEU A 37 -2.32 2.94 4.54
CA LEU A 37 -1.39 3.27 3.44
C LEU A 37 -1.09 4.77 3.36
N GLY A 38 -2.13 5.60 3.51
CA GLY A 38 -2.00 7.06 3.51
C GLY A 38 -1.24 7.61 4.71
N GLU A 39 -1.32 6.95 5.87
CA GLU A 39 -0.57 7.32 7.08
C GLU A 39 0.93 7.09 6.87
N ILE A 40 1.31 5.91 6.36
CA ILE A 40 2.71 5.59 6.02
C ILE A 40 3.23 6.53 4.91
N TRP A 41 2.45 6.75 3.85
CA TRP A 41 2.85 7.66 2.78
C TRP A 41 3.01 9.09 3.29
N PHE A 42 2.07 9.60 4.09
CA PHE A 42 2.18 10.93 4.67
C PHE A 42 3.42 11.07 5.56
N ALA A 43 3.77 10.04 6.35
CA ALA A 43 4.99 10.02 7.15
C ALA A 43 6.28 10.04 6.30
N LEU A 44 6.27 9.39 5.13
CA LEU A 44 7.42 9.33 4.22
C LEU A 44 7.57 10.59 3.35
N SER A 45 6.48 11.10 2.80
CA SER A 45 6.49 12.23 1.87
C SER A 45 5.12 12.91 1.77
N PRO A 46 4.80 13.82 2.72
CA PRO A 46 3.50 14.49 2.76
C PRO A 46 3.28 15.39 1.54
N GLY A 47 4.35 16.00 1.02
CA GLY A 47 4.30 16.85 -0.17
C GLY A 47 3.83 16.10 -1.42
N SER A 48 4.27 14.84 -1.61
CA SER A 48 3.86 14.04 -2.75
C SER A 48 2.39 13.61 -2.67
N LEU A 49 1.91 13.23 -1.47
CA LEU A 49 0.51 12.89 -1.24
C LEU A 49 -0.40 14.10 -1.50
N ASN A 50 -0.04 15.26 -0.95
CA ASN A 50 -0.80 16.52 -1.13
C ASN A 50 -0.80 16.99 -2.59
N LEU A 51 0.33 16.85 -3.30
CA LEU A 51 0.41 17.17 -4.72
C LEU A 51 -0.52 16.26 -5.54
N LEU A 52 -0.47 14.95 -5.30
CA LEU A 52 -1.31 13.99 -6.03
C LEU A 52 -2.80 14.25 -5.74
N GLN A 53 -3.14 14.55 -4.48
CA GLN A 53 -4.48 14.97 -4.09
C GLN A 53 -4.92 16.20 -4.88
N ALA A 54 -4.15 17.29 -4.79
CA ALA A 54 -4.49 18.57 -5.41
C ALA A 54 -4.63 18.43 -6.92
N VAL A 55 -3.71 17.71 -7.57
CA VAL A 55 -3.77 17.47 -9.03
C VAL A 55 -5.01 16.67 -9.40
N THR A 56 -5.30 15.59 -8.67
CA THR A 56 -6.46 14.74 -8.96
C THR A 56 -7.77 15.50 -8.77
N GLN A 57 -7.90 16.24 -7.67
CA GLN A 57 -9.12 17.00 -7.37
C GLN A 57 -9.30 18.22 -8.27
N ARG A 58 -8.22 18.88 -8.69
CA ARG A 58 -8.28 20.12 -9.49
C ARG A 58 -8.35 19.90 -10.99
N TYR A 59 -7.66 18.88 -11.51
CA TYR A 59 -7.45 18.72 -12.95
C TYR A 59 -7.99 17.41 -13.54
N LEU A 60 -8.32 16.43 -12.69
CA LEU A 60 -8.92 15.17 -13.14
C LEU A 60 -10.40 15.17 -12.77
N TRP A 61 -10.81 14.24 -11.91
CA TRP A 61 -12.18 14.10 -11.47
C TRP A 61 -12.18 13.91 -9.95
N PRO A 62 -12.76 14.84 -9.17
CA PRO A 62 -12.68 14.81 -7.70
C PRO A 62 -13.07 13.46 -7.05
N PRO A 63 -14.09 12.73 -7.54
CA PRO A 63 -14.44 11.39 -7.05
C PRO A 63 -13.34 10.33 -7.16
N LEU A 64 -12.35 10.50 -8.04
CA LEU A 64 -11.18 9.61 -8.10
C LEU A 64 -10.34 9.72 -6.84
N TRP A 65 -10.28 10.91 -6.25
CA TRP A 65 -9.61 11.09 -4.97
C TRP A 65 -10.53 10.67 -3.84
N ASP A 66 -11.69 11.30 -3.72
CA ASP A 66 -12.64 11.09 -2.62
C ASP A 66 -14.03 10.80 -3.19
N PRO A 67 -14.53 9.56 -3.11
CA PRO A 67 -14.08 8.49 -2.18
C PRO A 67 -12.99 7.54 -2.70
N GLY A 68 -12.60 7.58 -3.97
CA GLY A 68 -11.76 6.55 -4.61
C GLY A 68 -10.43 6.23 -3.92
N MET A 69 -9.44 7.11 -4.06
CA MET A 69 -8.13 6.95 -3.42
C MET A 69 -8.22 7.01 -1.90
N THR A 70 -9.08 7.85 -1.32
CA THR A 70 -9.24 7.95 0.14
C THR A 70 -9.63 6.60 0.73
N TRP A 71 -10.54 5.86 0.08
CA TRP A 71 -10.90 4.51 0.52
C TRP A 71 -9.70 3.57 0.58
N LEU A 72 -8.81 3.62 -0.43
CA LEU A 72 -7.59 2.80 -0.48
C LEU A 72 -6.56 3.25 0.56
N LEU A 73 -6.38 4.56 0.75
CA LEU A 73 -5.40 5.15 1.66
C LEU A 73 -5.70 4.84 3.14
N VAL A 74 -6.97 4.63 3.50
CA VAL A 74 -7.37 4.27 4.86
C VAL A 74 -7.16 2.78 5.16
N GLN A 75 -7.05 1.92 4.14
CA GLN A 75 -6.83 0.50 4.36
C GLN A 75 -5.44 0.23 4.96
N PRO A 76 -5.28 -0.83 5.78
CA PRO A 76 -3.98 -1.27 6.26
C PRO A 76 -2.98 -1.46 5.11
N ALA A 77 -1.83 -0.80 5.18
CA ALA A 77 -0.81 -0.87 4.13
C ALA A 77 -0.37 -2.32 3.85
N LEU A 78 -0.26 -3.12 4.92
CA LEU A 78 0.02 -4.55 4.84
C LEU A 78 -0.98 -5.27 3.93
N ALA A 79 -2.29 -5.04 4.11
CA ALA A 79 -3.33 -5.67 3.31
C ALA A 79 -3.31 -5.18 1.86
N VAL A 80 -3.08 -3.88 1.64
CA VAL A 80 -3.01 -3.29 0.29
C VAL A 80 -1.89 -3.92 -0.54
N PHE A 81 -0.77 -4.31 0.07
CA PHE A 81 0.34 -4.96 -0.64
C PHE A 81 0.26 -6.50 -0.63
N ALA A 82 -0.18 -7.11 0.48
CA ALA A 82 -0.23 -8.58 0.62
C ALA A 82 -1.27 -9.23 -0.31
N LEU A 83 -2.41 -8.58 -0.55
CA LEU A 83 -3.45 -9.15 -1.42
C LEU A 83 -3.01 -9.23 -2.89
N PRO A 84 -2.48 -8.15 -3.52
CA PRO A 84 -1.89 -8.27 -4.85
C PRO A 84 -0.69 -9.21 -4.91
N ALA A 85 0.16 -9.24 -3.86
CA ALA A 85 1.26 -10.21 -3.76
C ALA A 85 0.76 -11.66 -3.89
N ALA A 86 -0.23 -12.03 -3.09
CA ALA A 86 -0.83 -13.36 -3.10
C ALA A 86 -1.47 -13.67 -4.46
N PHE A 87 -2.20 -12.72 -5.04
CA PHE A 87 -2.82 -12.86 -6.35
C PHE A 87 -1.80 -13.14 -7.46
N PHE A 88 -0.75 -12.34 -7.57
CA PHE A 88 0.29 -12.52 -8.59
C PHE A 88 1.12 -13.79 -8.37
N ALA A 89 1.38 -14.15 -7.11
CA ALA A 89 2.06 -15.39 -6.76
C ALA A 89 1.24 -16.62 -7.18
N LEU A 90 -0.07 -16.61 -6.92
CA LEU A 90 -0.99 -17.69 -7.30
C LEU A 90 -1.06 -17.85 -8.83
N ILE A 91 -1.22 -16.75 -9.57
CA ILE A 91 -1.19 -16.78 -11.04
C ILE A 91 0.13 -17.33 -11.57
N SER A 92 1.25 -16.98 -10.92
CA SER A 92 2.54 -17.55 -11.31
C SER A 92 2.67 -19.04 -10.98
N ALA A 93 1.99 -19.54 -9.95
CA ALA A 93 2.03 -20.93 -9.54
C ALA A 93 1.18 -21.81 -10.47
N MET A 94 -0.01 -21.34 -10.85
CA MET A 94 -0.92 -22.05 -11.76
C MET A 94 -0.39 -22.23 -13.19
N LYS A 95 0.60 -21.43 -13.60
CA LYS A 95 1.20 -21.49 -14.95
C LYS A 95 2.46 -22.37 -15.00
N ARG A 96 2.80 -23.07 -13.90
CA ARG A 96 3.88 -24.07 -13.83
C ARG A 96 3.31 -25.43 -14.20
#